data_AF-A0A6C2CBP9-F1
#
_entry.id   AF-A0A6C2CBP9-F1
#
_cell.length_a   1.000
_cell.length_b   1.000
_cell.length_c   1.000
_cell.angle_alpha   90.00
_cell.angle_beta   90.00
_cell.angle_gamma   90.00
#
_symmetry.space_group_name_H-M   'P 1'
#
loop_
_entity.id
_entity.type
_entity.pdbx_description
1 polymer ?
#
loop_
_entity_poly.entity_id
_entity_poly.type
_entity_poly.pdbx_seq_one_letter_code
_entity_poly.pdbx_strand_id
1 'polypeptide(L)'
;MAEKTISLVERKKADEKRQQREQRIDRLIQSKLTYRTPFPPFTLPEYEVQRLLKAPIEEKESFYRAEGRRIKIILLAVGILWAGFTLYRQFVPAPVRPEPPKPTFEAAGVILDVQLQSTTFSTDTTVKTTTGIFQVHGGVSATVGDTAQIKREGEGSFLKSTLCIESKIKPQCYPIL
;
A
#
# COMPACT_ATOMS: atom_id res chain seq x y z
N MET A 1 -70.53 5.17 -19.58
CA MET A 1 -69.31 4.68 -20.28
C MET A 1 -68.00 5.06 -19.57
N ALA A 2 -67.98 6.07 -18.69
CA ALA A 2 -66.78 6.52 -17.98
C ALA A 2 -66.24 5.54 -16.91
N GLU A 3 -67.08 4.76 -16.22
CA GLU A 3 -66.63 3.82 -15.17
C GLU A 3 -65.83 2.63 -15.72
N LYS A 4 -66.21 2.08 -16.89
CA LYS A 4 -65.47 0.97 -17.53
C LYS A 4 -64.07 1.42 -17.97
N THR A 5 -63.91 2.66 -18.43
CA THR A 5 -62.61 3.21 -18.83
C THR A 5 -61.65 3.43 -17.65
N ILE A 6 -62.16 3.81 -16.47
CA ILE A 6 -61.33 3.98 -15.25
C ILE A 6 -60.75 2.62 -14.82
N SER A 7 -61.57 1.56 -14.84
CA SER A 7 -61.12 0.20 -14.49
C SER A 7 -60.06 -0.39 -15.44
N LEU A 8 -60.08 0.00 -16.73
CA LEU A 8 -59.10 -0.44 -17.72
C LEU A 8 -57.76 0.31 -17.58
N VAL A 9 -57.80 1.60 -17.25
CA VAL A 9 -56.59 2.41 -17.00
C VAL A 9 -55.87 1.92 -15.73
N GLU A 10 -56.60 1.58 -14.68
CA GLU A 10 -56.01 1.05 -13.44
C GLU A 10 -55.37 -0.34 -13.64
N ARG A 11 -56.01 -1.21 -14.42
CA ARG A 11 -55.44 -2.53 -14.79
C ARG A 11 -54.15 -2.36 -15.61
N LYS A 12 -54.16 -1.48 -16.62
CA LYS A 12 -52.95 -1.17 -17.41
C LYS A 12 -51.81 -0.64 -16.54
N LYS A 13 -52.10 0.28 -15.61
CA LYS A 13 -51.10 0.80 -14.66
C LYS A 13 -50.57 -0.28 -13.71
N ALA A 14 -51.40 -1.23 -13.29
CA ALA A 14 -50.99 -2.36 -12.47
C ALA A 14 -50.07 -3.33 -13.24
N ASP A 15 -50.39 -3.59 -14.51
CA ASP A 15 -49.59 -4.44 -15.39
C ASP A 15 -48.25 -3.79 -15.73
N GLU A 16 -48.22 -2.48 -16.01
CA GLU A 16 -46.99 -1.71 -16.20
C GLU A 16 -46.08 -1.76 -14.97
N LYS A 17 -46.64 -1.60 -13.75
CA LYS A 17 -45.87 -1.72 -12.50
C LYS A 17 -45.29 -3.11 -12.31
N ARG A 18 -46.03 -4.16 -12.69
CA ARG A 18 -45.55 -5.55 -12.63
C ARG A 18 -44.39 -5.77 -13.61
N GLN A 19 -44.54 -5.32 -14.85
CA GLN A 19 -43.48 -5.40 -15.88
C GLN A 19 -42.23 -4.63 -15.47
N GLN A 20 -42.37 -3.41 -14.92
CA GLN A 20 -41.23 -2.64 -14.42
C GLN A 20 -40.50 -3.36 -13.27
N ARG A 21 -41.24 -4.05 -12.40
CA ARG A 21 -40.65 -4.81 -11.29
C ARG A 21 -39.91 -6.05 -11.79
N GLU A 22 -40.48 -6.78 -12.75
CA GLU A 22 -39.83 -7.91 -13.39
C GLU A 22 -38.55 -7.49 -14.11
N GLN A 23 -38.59 -6.42 -14.90
CA GLN A 23 -37.40 -5.87 -15.57
C GLN A 23 -36.28 -5.51 -14.59
N ARG A 24 -36.60 -4.98 -13.40
CA ARG A 24 -35.60 -4.71 -12.37
C ARG A 24 -34.97 -5.98 -11.84
N ILE A 25 -35.77 -7.03 -11.62
CA ILE A 25 -35.27 -8.32 -11.13
C ILE A 25 -34.40 -8.98 -12.21
N ASP A 26 -34.82 -8.96 -13.47
CA ASP A 26 -34.05 -9.50 -14.59
C ASP A 26 -32.71 -8.79 -14.78
N ARG A 27 -32.67 -7.46 -14.65
CA ARG A 27 -31.41 -6.69 -14.67
C ARG A 27 -30.46 -7.10 -13.54
N LEU A 28 -30.99 -7.35 -12.34
CA LEU A 28 -30.20 -7.80 -11.21
C LEU A 28 -29.65 -9.21 -11.44
N ILE A 29 -30.46 -10.13 -11.95
CA ILE A 29 -30.02 -11.49 -12.30
C ILE A 29 -28.95 -11.44 -13.39
N GLN A 30 -29.11 -10.60 -14.41
CA GLN A 30 -28.09 -10.39 -15.46
C GLN A 30 -26.78 -9.82 -14.91
N SER A 31 -26.82 -8.89 -13.94
CA SER A 31 -25.60 -8.36 -13.30
C SER A 31 -24.79 -9.40 -12.51
N LYS A 32 -25.31 -10.62 -12.32
CA LYS A 32 -24.58 -11.71 -11.69
C LYS A 32 -23.62 -12.43 -12.63
N LEU A 33 -23.71 -12.19 -13.94
CA LEU A 33 -22.83 -12.74 -14.98
C LEU A 33 -21.51 -11.97 -15.13
N THR A 34 -21.35 -10.83 -14.47
CA THR A 34 -20.33 -9.82 -14.85
C THR A 34 -18.88 -10.26 -14.64
N TYR A 35 -18.60 -11.41 -14.02
CA TYR A 35 -17.25 -11.92 -13.80
C TYR A 35 -17.03 -13.27 -14.48
N ARG A 36 -15.93 -13.39 -15.25
CA ARG A 36 -15.46 -14.63 -15.89
C ARG A 36 -15.17 -15.77 -14.89
N THR A 37 -14.94 -15.43 -13.63
CA THR A 37 -14.77 -16.38 -12.53
C THR A 37 -15.87 -16.16 -11.50
N PRO A 38 -16.64 -17.19 -11.12
CA PRO A 38 -17.65 -17.04 -10.08
C PRO A 38 -16.96 -16.79 -8.74
N PHE A 39 -17.13 -15.59 -8.20
CA PHE A 39 -16.82 -15.25 -6.82
C PHE A 39 -18.10 -15.34 -5.98
N PRO A 40 -18.37 -16.49 -5.33
CA PRO A 40 -19.51 -16.61 -4.42
C PRO A 40 -19.27 -15.74 -3.17
N PRO A 41 -20.31 -15.12 -2.59
CA PRO A 41 -21.74 -15.25 -2.92
C PRO A 41 -22.26 -14.23 -3.94
N PHE A 42 -21.40 -13.48 -4.63
CA PHE A 42 -21.80 -12.27 -5.37
C PHE A 42 -22.13 -12.49 -6.85
N THR A 43 -21.77 -13.65 -7.39
CA THR A 43 -21.92 -14.02 -8.80
C THR A 43 -22.58 -15.38 -8.92
N LEU A 44 -23.28 -15.58 -10.03
CA LEU A 44 -23.94 -16.85 -10.36
C LEU A 44 -23.29 -17.42 -11.62
N PRO A 45 -23.18 -18.75 -11.75
CA PRO A 45 -22.73 -19.35 -12.99
C PRO A 45 -23.74 -19.10 -14.12
N GLU A 46 -23.25 -19.06 -15.35
CA GLU A 46 -24.04 -18.62 -16.50
C GLU A 46 -25.32 -19.46 -16.73
N TYR A 47 -25.25 -20.77 -16.45
CA TYR A 47 -26.41 -21.67 -16.57
C TYR A 47 -27.54 -21.34 -15.56
N GLU A 48 -27.20 -20.91 -14.34
CA GLU A 48 -28.21 -20.54 -13.33
C GLU A 48 -28.89 -19.22 -13.68
N VAL A 49 -28.13 -18.27 -14.22
CA VAL A 49 -28.69 -17.00 -14.69
C VAL A 49 -29.66 -17.23 -15.85
N GLN A 50 -29.27 -18.03 -16.84
CA GLN A 50 -30.15 -18.37 -17.95
C GLN A 50 -31.40 -19.13 -17.49
N ARG A 51 -31.29 -20.01 -16.49
CA ARG A 51 -32.43 -20.69 -15.86
C ARG A 51 -33.36 -19.69 -15.18
N LEU A 52 -32.83 -18.79 -14.36
CA LEU A 52 -33.61 -17.82 -13.60
C LEU A 52 -34.29 -16.77 -14.50
N LEU A 53 -33.68 -16.39 -15.61
CA LEU A 53 -34.30 -15.48 -16.58
C LEU A 53 -35.50 -16.11 -17.30
N LYS A 54 -35.46 -17.43 -17.52
CA LYS A 54 -36.55 -18.21 -18.14
C LYS A 54 -37.61 -18.68 -17.12
N ALA A 55 -37.35 -18.54 -15.83
CA ALA A 55 -38.23 -19.00 -14.76
C ALA A 55 -39.47 -18.11 -14.59
N PRO A 56 -40.56 -18.61 -13.97
CA PRO A 56 -41.72 -17.80 -13.64
C PRO A 56 -41.38 -16.71 -12.60
N ILE A 57 -42.16 -15.62 -12.61
CA ILE A 57 -41.93 -14.43 -11.76
C ILE A 57 -41.85 -14.77 -10.26
N GLU A 58 -42.61 -15.76 -9.80
CA GLU A 58 -42.61 -16.20 -8.40
C GLU A 58 -41.24 -16.74 -7.95
N GLU A 59 -40.57 -17.52 -8.83
CA GLU A 59 -39.23 -18.02 -8.58
C GLU A 59 -38.21 -16.88 -8.57
N LYS A 60 -38.31 -15.94 -9.52
CA LYS A 60 -37.46 -14.72 -9.58
C LYS A 60 -37.59 -13.87 -8.32
N GLU A 61 -38.81 -13.68 -7.80
CA GLU A 61 -39.04 -12.93 -6.55
C GLU A 61 -38.45 -13.63 -5.33
N SER A 62 -38.57 -14.96 -5.27
CA SER A 62 -38.02 -15.75 -4.15
C SER A 62 -36.50 -15.62 -4.09
N PHE A 63 -35.84 -15.67 -5.24
CA PHE A 63 -34.40 -15.46 -5.39
C PHE A 63 -34.00 -14.06 -4.95
N TYR A 64 -34.69 -13.02 -5.43
CA TYR A 64 -34.43 -11.63 -5.05
C TYR A 64 -34.55 -11.39 -3.53
N ARG A 65 -35.56 -11.98 -2.88
CA ARG A 65 -35.75 -11.87 -1.42
C ARG A 65 -34.64 -12.59 -0.66
N ALA A 66 -34.24 -13.78 -1.10
CA ALA A 66 -33.16 -14.54 -0.48
C ALA A 66 -31.82 -13.81 -0.60
N GLU A 67 -31.54 -13.26 -1.77
CA GLU A 67 -30.31 -12.50 -2.03
C GLU A 67 -30.25 -11.21 -1.22
N GLY A 68 -31.37 -10.48 -1.12
CA GLY A 68 -31.47 -9.30 -0.26
C GLY A 68 -31.19 -9.59 1.22
N ARG A 69 -31.59 -10.77 1.73
CA ARG A 69 -31.24 -11.20 3.09
C ARG A 69 -29.75 -11.51 3.23
N ARG A 70 -29.16 -12.20 2.25
CA ARG A 70 -27.73 -12.53 2.25
C ARG A 70 -26.87 -11.26 2.25
N ILE A 71 -27.19 -10.29 1.41
CA ILE A 71 -26.47 -9.00 1.35
C ILE A 71 -26.55 -8.27 2.70
N LYS A 72 -27.72 -8.24 3.35
CA LYS A 72 -27.86 -7.64 4.69
C LYS A 72 -26.97 -8.30 5.74
N ILE A 73 -26.89 -9.64 5.72
CA ILE A 73 -26.01 -10.39 6.65
C ILE A 73 -24.54 -10.07 6.38
N ILE A 74 -24.13 -10.02 5.11
CA ILE A 74 -22.75 -9.67 4.72
C ILE A 74 -22.41 -8.26 5.19
N LEU A 75 -23.29 -7.29 4.94
CA LEU A 75 -23.08 -5.90 5.39
C LEU A 75 -22.98 -5.80 6.91
N LEU A 76 -23.79 -6.56 7.65
CA LEU A 76 -23.72 -6.63 9.11
C LEU A 76 -22.38 -7.21 9.58
N ALA A 77 -21.93 -8.31 8.98
CA ALA A 77 -20.63 -8.93 9.30
C ALA A 77 -19.45 -7.98 9.01
N VAL A 78 -19.47 -7.29 7.88
CA VAL A 78 -18.46 -6.27 7.56
C VAL A 78 -18.49 -5.14 8.57
N GLY A 79 -19.67 -4.67 8.97
CA GLY A 79 -19.82 -3.65 10.01
C GLY A 79 -19.21 -4.06 11.35
N ILE A 80 -19.43 -5.30 11.79
CA ILE A 80 -18.83 -5.85 13.01
C ILE A 80 -17.30 -5.91 12.89
N LEU A 81 -16.77 -6.42 11.78
CA LEU A 81 -15.32 -6.47 11.56
C LEU A 81 -14.68 -5.08 11.57
N TRP A 82 -15.36 -4.10 10.96
CA TRP A 82 -14.89 -2.73 10.91
C TRP A 82 -14.87 -2.10 12.31
N ALA A 83 -15.93 -2.29 13.09
CA ALA A 83 -15.99 -1.84 14.49
C ALA A 83 -14.93 -2.54 15.37
N GLY A 84 -14.70 -3.83 15.16
CA GLY A 84 -13.63 -4.56 15.85
C GLY A 84 -12.24 -4.02 15.50
N PHE A 85 -12.01 -3.70 14.22
CA PHE A 85 -10.73 -3.15 13.76
C PHE A 85 -10.48 -1.73 14.29
N THR A 86 -11.50 -0.87 14.33
CA THR A 86 -11.35 0.49 14.89
C THR A 86 -11.06 0.44 16.39
N LEU A 87 -11.74 -0.43 17.13
CA LEU A 87 -11.44 -0.68 18.54
C LEU A 87 -10.02 -1.25 18.74
N TYR A 88 -9.63 -2.23 17.93
CA TYR A 88 -8.28 -2.81 17.98
C TYR A 88 -7.18 -1.75 17.80
N ARG A 89 -7.34 -0.82 16.85
CA ARG A 89 -6.38 0.28 16.66
C ARG A 89 -6.32 1.27 17.83
N GLN A 90 -7.40 1.41 18.59
CA GLN A 90 -7.41 2.27 19.77
C GLN A 90 -6.64 1.63 20.95
N PHE A 91 -6.67 0.30 21.06
CA PHE A 91 -6.01 -0.43 22.15
C PHE A 91 -4.59 -0.91 21.83
N VAL A 92 -4.23 -1.07 20.56
CA VAL A 92 -2.87 -1.46 20.17
C VAL A 92 -2.09 -0.21 19.78
N PRO A 93 -1.16 0.27 20.65
CA PRO A 93 -0.30 1.38 20.30
C PRO A 93 0.49 1.04 19.05
N ALA A 94 0.70 2.04 18.18
CA ALA A 94 1.54 1.87 17.01
C ALA A 94 2.92 1.32 17.46
N PRO A 95 3.52 0.38 16.72
CA PRO A 95 4.85 -0.10 17.04
C PRO A 95 5.80 1.10 17.09
N VAL A 96 6.34 1.38 18.27
CA VAL A 96 7.32 2.45 18.46
C VAL A 96 8.55 2.05 17.66
N ARG A 97 8.75 2.71 16.51
CA ARG A 97 10.03 2.58 15.81
C ARG A 97 11.08 3.27 16.69
N PRO A 98 12.17 2.58 17.07
CA PRO A 98 13.27 3.26 17.72
C PRO A 98 13.72 4.40 16.79
N GLU A 99 13.88 5.59 17.35
CA GLU A 99 14.43 6.72 16.60
C GLU A 99 15.80 6.31 16.07
N PRO A 100 16.13 6.64 14.80
CA PRO A 100 17.45 6.32 14.27
C PRO A 100 18.51 6.97 15.17
N PRO A 101 19.58 6.24 15.55
CA PRO A 101 20.60 6.77 16.42
C PRO A 101 21.18 8.05 15.83
N LYS A 102 21.25 9.11 16.64
CA LYS A 102 21.74 10.41 16.21
C LYS A 102 23.19 10.27 15.74
N PRO A 103 23.55 10.74 14.53
CA PRO A 103 24.93 10.67 14.06
C PRO A 103 25.83 11.47 14.99
N THR A 104 26.86 10.82 15.52
CA THR A 104 27.91 11.49 16.29
C THR A 104 29.04 11.90 15.36
N PHE A 105 29.41 13.18 15.42
CA PHE A 105 30.53 13.74 14.67
C PHE A 105 31.72 13.91 15.62
N GLU A 106 32.86 13.35 15.24
CA GLU A 106 34.13 13.45 15.94
C GLU A 106 35.14 14.18 15.05
N ALA A 107 35.91 15.12 15.60
CA ALA A 107 36.87 15.87 14.80
C ALA A 107 38.07 14.98 14.41
N ALA A 108 38.30 14.80 13.10
CA ALA A 108 39.45 14.07 12.57
C ALA A 108 40.66 15.01 12.29
N GLY A 109 40.51 16.30 12.59
CA GLY A 109 41.57 17.30 12.44
C GLY A 109 41.77 17.76 10.99
N VAL A 110 42.99 18.12 10.66
CA VAL A 110 43.35 18.68 9.33
C VAL A 110 44.12 17.64 8.53
N ILE A 111 43.88 17.59 7.22
CA ILE A 111 44.57 16.68 6.30
C ILE A 111 46.02 17.12 6.11
N LEU A 112 46.94 16.19 6.37
CA LEU A 112 48.38 16.36 6.21
C LEU A 112 48.87 15.74 4.90
N ASP A 113 48.33 14.57 4.54
CA ASP A 113 48.73 13.83 3.35
C ASP A 113 47.61 12.91 2.86
N VAL A 114 47.57 12.66 1.55
CA VAL A 114 46.56 11.82 0.89
C VAL A 114 47.26 10.93 -0.12
N GLN A 115 47.24 9.62 0.14
CA GLN A 115 47.88 8.62 -0.72
C GLN A 115 46.84 7.69 -1.34
N LEU A 116 46.69 7.76 -2.66
CA LEU A 116 45.81 6.87 -3.41
C LEU A 116 46.51 5.53 -3.66
N GLN A 117 45.88 4.44 -3.20
CA GLN A 117 46.29 3.07 -3.47
C GLN A 117 45.29 2.43 -4.44
N SER A 118 45.67 2.32 -5.70
CA SER A 118 44.85 1.65 -6.71
C SER A 118 45.43 0.27 -6.99
N THR A 119 44.64 -0.76 -6.73
CA THR A 119 44.91 -2.14 -7.15
C THR A 119 44.00 -2.50 -8.32
N THR A 120 44.22 -3.67 -8.94
CA THR A 120 43.38 -4.15 -10.05
C THR A 120 41.91 -4.36 -9.64
N PHE A 121 41.60 -4.52 -8.35
CA PHE A 121 40.27 -4.86 -7.84
C PHE A 121 39.64 -3.80 -6.94
N SER A 122 40.44 -2.93 -6.32
CA SER A 122 39.96 -1.87 -5.43
C SER A 122 40.77 -0.59 -5.59
N THR A 123 40.12 0.54 -5.35
CA THR A 123 40.77 1.84 -5.22
C THR A 123 40.49 2.31 -3.80
N ASP A 124 41.53 2.35 -2.98
CA ASP A 124 41.45 2.77 -1.58
C ASP A 124 42.39 3.96 -1.38
N THR A 125 42.02 4.91 -0.53
CA THR A 125 42.85 6.08 -0.24
C THR A 125 43.20 6.10 1.23
N THR A 126 44.49 6.30 1.53
CA THR A 126 44.98 6.54 2.87
C THR A 126 45.04 8.04 3.10
N VAL A 127 44.22 8.54 4.02
CA VAL A 127 44.18 9.94 4.43
C VAL A 127 44.87 10.06 5.78
N LYS A 128 45.98 10.79 5.83
CA LYS A 128 46.67 11.13 7.06
C LYS A 128 46.19 12.48 7.53
N THR A 129 45.65 12.52 8.74
CA THR A 129 45.23 13.75 9.41
C THR A 129 46.11 14.03 10.63
N THR A 130 45.87 15.17 11.29
CA THR A 130 46.54 15.50 12.55
C THR A 130 46.17 14.56 13.70
N THR A 131 45.02 13.88 13.65
CA THR A 131 44.57 12.98 14.72
C THR A 131 44.90 11.51 14.45
N GLY A 132 45.07 11.11 13.19
CA GLY A 132 45.35 9.71 12.85
C GLY A 132 45.51 9.45 11.36
N ILE A 133 45.53 8.17 11.00
CA ILE A 133 45.57 7.71 9.61
C ILE A 133 44.30 6.91 9.37
N PHE A 134 43.57 7.25 8.31
CA PHE A 134 42.31 6.61 7.96
C PHE A 134 42.41 6.03 6.55
N GLN A 135 42.06 4.77 6.39
CA GLN A 135 41.91 4.18 5.06
C GLN A 135 40.43 4.26 4.68
N VAL A 136 40.14 4.79 3.50
CA VAL A 136 38.78 4.96 3.00
C VAL A 136 38.64 4.37 1.62
N HIS A 137 37.44 3.88 1.30
CA HIS A 137 37.15 3.38 -0.04
C HIS A 137 36.96 4.50 -1.05
N GLY A 138 37.54 4.31 -2.24
CA GLY A 138 37.44 5.20 -3.38
C GLY A 138 38.53 6.27 -3.42
N GLY A 139 38.54 7.04 -4.51
CA GLY A 139 39.41 8.21 -4.65
C GLY A 139 38.87 9.38 -3.84
N VAL A 140 39.68 9.88 -2.91
CA VAL A 140 39.32 11.04 -2.09
C VAL A 140 39.73 12.32 -2.80
N SER A 141 38.76 13.19 -3.06
CA SER A 141 39.03 14.56 -3.50
C SER A 141 39.23 15.45 -2.27
N ALA A 142 40.49 15.65 -1.88
CA ALA A 142 40.88 16.50 -0.76
C ALA A 142 42.25 17.13 -0.99
N THR A 143 42.49 18.28 -0.35
CA THR A 143 43.77 18.98 -0.36
C THR A 143 44.36 19.11 1.04
N VAL A 144 45.69 19.19 1.13
CA VAL A 144 46.40 19.43 2.40
C VAL A 144 45.90 20.74 2.99
N GLY A 145 45.49 20.70 4.27
CA GLY A 145 44.88 21.83 4.95
C GLY A 145 43.34 21.79 5.04
N ASP A 146 42.66 20.87 4.34
CA ASP A 146 41.21 20.69 4.48
C ASP A 146 40.85 20.05 5.84
N THR A 147 39.68 20.41 6.39
CA THR A 147 39.17 19.87 7.65
C THR A 147 38.47 18.53 7.43
N ALA A 148 38.67 17.59 8.34
CA ALA A 148 38.06 16.26 8.32
C ALA A 148 37.34 15.94 9.64
N GLN A 149 36.23 15.23 9.53
CA GLN A 149 35.39 14.79 10.65
C GLN A 149 34.98 13.33 10.44
N ILE A 150 34.94 12.54 11.51
CA ILE A 150 34.43 11.18 11.49
C ILE A 150 32.96 11.24 11.87
N LYS A 151 32.09 10.81 10.96
CA LYS A 151 30.69 10.60 11.24
C LYS A 151 30.48 9.12 11.53
N ARG A 152 30.02 8.82 12.75
CA ARG A 152 29.60 7.46 13.17
C ARG A 152 28.08 7.39 13.18
N GLU A 153 27.54 6.42 12.44
CA GLU A 153 26.11 6.11 12.38
C GLU A 153 25.87 4.67 12.83
N GLY A 154 24.93 4.45 13.72
CA GLY A 154 24.54 3.12 14.21
C GLY A 154 24.85 2.88 15.69
N GLU A 155 24.30 1.79 16.23
CA GLU A 155 24.57 1.30 17.60
C GLU A 155 25.11 -0.13 17.55
N GLY A 156 26.04 -0.45 18.44
CA GLY A 156 26.59 -1.80 18.60
C GLY A 156 27.39 -2.30 17.39
N SER A 157 27.07 -3.49 16.89
CA SER A 157 27.80 -4.19 15.82
C SER A 157 27.60 -3.61 14.41
N PHE A 158 26.72 -2.63 14.24
CA PHE A 158 26.43 -1.99 12.95
C PHE A 158 26.95 -0.54 12.85
N LEU A 159 27.94 -0.20 13.67
CA LEU A 159 28.62 1.10 13.60
C LEU A 159 29.27 1.27 12.23
N LYS A 160 28.69 2.16 11.43
CA LYS A 160 29.29 2.63 10.18
C LYS A 160 30.07 3.91 10.47
N SER A 161 31.38 3.85 10.28
CA SER A 161 32.27 4.99 10.35
C SER A 161 32.52 5.54 8.95
N THR A 162 32.34 6.84 8.79
CA THR A 162 32.63 7.55 7.54
C THR A 162 33.51 8.77 7.83
N LEU A 163 34.50 9.00 7.00
CA LEU A 163 35.35 10.19 7.03
C LEU A 163 34.74 11.24 6.11
N CYS A 164 34.20 12.30 6.69
CA CYS A 164 33.68 13.46 6.01
C CYS A 164 34.76 14.52 5.89
N ILE A 165 35.07 14.94 4.67
CA ILE A 165 36.08 15.95 4.40
C ILE A 165 35.37 17.20 3.88
N GLU A 166 35.62 18.33 4.53
CA GLU A 166 35.16 19.65 4.14
C GLU A 166 36.19 20.26 3.17
N SER A 167 36.28 19.68 1.97
CA SER A 167 37.19 20.21 0.95
C SER A 167 36.62 21.47 0.32
N LYS A 168 37.50 22.42 -0.02
CA LYS A 168 37.16 23.59 -0.85
C LYS A 168 36.64 23.20 -2.24
N ILE A 169 37.00 22.02 -2.75
CA ILE A 169 36.56 21.52 -4.06
C ILE A 169 35.13 20.99 -3.95
N LYS A 170 34.91 20.01 -3.06
CA LYS A 170 33.60 19.42 -2.80
C LYS A 170 33.56 18.71 -1.45
N PRO A 171 32.62 19.04 -0.54
CA PRO A 171 32.45 18.30 0.70
C PRO A 171 31.86 16.92 0.42
N GLN A 172 32.48 15.86 0.94
CA GLN A 172 32.05 14.47 0.74
C GLN A 172 32.46 13.56 1.90
N CYS A 173 31.64 12.54 2.19
CA CYS A 173 31.92 11.50 3.18
C CYS A 173 32.28 10.18 2.49
N TYR A 174 33.34 9.54 2.98
CA TYR A 174 33.87 8.27 2.47
C TYR A 174 33.82 7.21 3.57
N PRO A 175 33.39 5.97 3.29
CA PRO A 175 33.38 4.93 4.31
C PRO A 175 34.80 4.54 4.69
N ILE A 176 35.04 4.47 6.00
CA ILE A 176 36.31 4.04 6.58
C ILE A 176 36.35 2.51 6.58
N LEU A 177 37.51 1.97 6.23
CA LEU A 177 37.84 0.54 6.24
C LEU A 177 38.18 0.02 7.64
#